data_AF-A0ABC9QJ27-F1
#
_entry.id   AF-A0ABC9QJ27-F1
#
_cell.length_a   1.000
_cell.length_b   1.000
_cell.length_c   1.000
_cell.angle_alpha   90.00
_cell.angle_beta   90.00
_cell.angle_gamma   90.00
#
_symmetry.space_group_name_H-M   'P 1'
#
loop_
_entity.id
_entity.type
_entity.pdbx_description
1 polymer ?
#
loop_
_entity_poly.entity_id
_entity_poly.type
_entity_poly.pdbx_seq_one_letter_code
_entity_poly.pdbx_strand_id
1 'polypeptide(L)' 'DPRFPHFVVIINHKGNYLQILDPSYGEYISSKREFYSVWDRYNKGGFALVVNPKKQLKDYKLNLPKSLNFEIEPFGF' A
#
# COMPACT_ATOMS: atom_id res chain seq x y z
N ASP A 1 1.99 -2.99 16.06
CA ASP A 1 2.27 -1.84 16.95
C ASP A 1 3.05 -0.78 16.15
N PRO A 2 2.45 0.39 15.85
CA PRO A 2 3.03 1.42 14.99
C PRO A 2 4.26 2.12 15.60
N ARG A 3 4.75 1.66 16.77
CA ARG A 3 5.96 2.18 17.42
C ARG A 3 7.27 1.75 16.75
N PHE A 4 7.25 0.68 15.95
CA PHE A 4 8.46 0.17 15.28
C PHE A 4 8.43 0.50 13.77
N PRO A 5 9.58 0.84 13.17
CA PRO A 5 9.70 0.95 11.72
C PRO A 5 9.17 -0.31 11.03
N HIS A 6 8.34 -0.14 10.02
CA HIS A 6 7.69 -1.22 9.28
C HIS A 6 7.85 -1.00 7.78
N PHE A 7 8.10 -2.07 7.05
CA PHE A 7 8.21 -2.03 5.59
C PHE A 7 6.98 -2.68 4.96
N VAL A 8 6.41 -1.99 3.98
CA VAL A 8 5.32 -2.49 3.15
C VAL A 8 5.69 -2.32 1.68
N VAL A 9 5.07 -3.12 0.81
CA VAL A 9 5.12 -2.89 -0.64
C VAL A 9 3.90 -2.09 -1.04
N ILE A 10 4.10 -1.04 -1.84
CA ILE A 10 3.01 -0.20 -2.32
C ILE A 10 2.86 -0.35 -3.84
N ILE A 11 1.62 -0.44 -4.30
CA ILE A 11 1.27 -0.30 -5.72
C ILE A 11 0.51 1.02 -5.86
N ASN A 12 1.14 1.97 -6.57
CA ASN A 12 0.54 3.27 -6.82
C ASN A 12 -0.39 3.22 -8.03
N HIS A 13 -1.66 3.51 -7.78
CA HIS A 13 -2.70 3.57 -8.81
C HIS A 13 -3.01 5.03 -9.20
N LYS A 14 -3.65 5.22 -10.36
CA LYS A 14 -4.17 6.53 -10.76
C LYS A 14 -5.33 6.90 -9.82
N GLY A 15 -5.28 8.12 -9.26
CA GLY A 15 -6.28 8.62 -8.30
C GLY A 15 -5.69 8.84 -6.90
N ASN A 16 -6.54 8.75 -5.87
CA ASN A 16 -6.21 9.13 -4.49
C ASN A 16 -6.04 7.94 -3.52
N TYR A 17 -5.76 6.75 -4.05
CA TYR A 17 -5.58 5.52 -3.27
C TYR A 17 -4.29 4.80 -3.64
N LEU A 18 -3.84 3.94 -2.72
CA LEU A 18 -2.71 3.03 -2.84
C LEU A 18 -3.19 1.64 -2.44
N GLN A 19 -2.66 0.62 -3.10
CA GLN A 19 -2.76 -0.76 -2.62
C GLN A 19 -1.50 -1.09 -1.83
N ILE A 20 -1.68 -1.62 -0.63
CA ILE A 20 -0.62 -1.94 0.33
C ILE A 20 -0.56 -3.46 0.48
N LEU A 21 0.63 -4.03 0.30
CA LEU A 21 0.93 -5.42 0.60
C LEU A 21 1.77 -5.43 1.89
N ASP A 22 1.12 -5.78 2.99
CA ASP A 22 1.70 -5.76 4.33
C ASP A 22 2.01 -7.20 4.78
N PRO A 23 3.27 -7.52 5.14
CA PRO A 23 3.64 -8.87 5.57
C PRO A 23 2.97 -9.31 6.88
N SER A 24 2.45 -8.36 7.67
CA SER A 24 1.79 -8.63 8.95
C SER A 24 0.27 -8.75 8.83
N TYR A 25 -0.35 -8.09 7.84
CA TYR A 25 -1.81 -7.95 7.76
C TYR A 25 -2.42 -8.35 6.41
N GLY A 26 -1.59 -8.72 5.43
CA GLY A 26 -2.04 -9.05 4.08
C GLY A 26 -2.25 -7.81 3.21
N GLU A 27 -3.18 -7.91 2.26
CA GLU A 27 -3.45 -6.89 1.26
C GLU A 27 -4.60 -5.97 1.69
N TYR A 28 -4.43 -4.65 1.54
CA TYR A 28 -5.49 -3.68 1.77
C TYR A 28 -5.32 -2.41 0.92
N ILE A 29 -6.36 -1.58 0.88
CA ILE A 29 -6.35 -0.25 0.24
C ILE A 29 -6.28 0.84 1.30
N SER A 30 -5.48 1.87 1.03
CA SER A 30 -5.43 3.09 1.84
C SER A 30 -5.53 4.31 0.95
N SER A 31 -6.17 5.39 1.42
CA SER A 31 -6.07 6.67 0.72
C SER A 31 -4.64 7.19 0.78
N LYS A 32 -4.21 7.94 -0.25
CA LYS A 32 -2.88 8.58 -0.25
C LYS A 32 -2.70 9.48 0.97
N ARG A 33 -3.76 10.18 1.37
CA ARG A 33 -3.76 11.06 2.54
C ARG A 33 -3.49 10.27 3.83
N GLU A 34 -4.21 9.18 4.07
CA GLU A 34 -4.01 8.34 5.26
C GLU A 34 -2.62 7.73 5.27
N PHE A 35 -2.19 7.15 4.14
CA PHE A 35 -0.86 6.55 4.04
C PHE A 35 0.25 7.57 4.34
N TYR A 36 0.19 8.77 3.75
CA TYR A 36 1.18 9.82 4.00
C TYR A 36 1.15 10.34 5.43
N SER A 37 -0.01 10.34 6.11
CA SER A 37 -0.10 10.72 7.52
C SER A 37 0.72 9.81 8.46
N VAL A 38 0.99 8.58 8.03
CA VAL A 38 1.80 7.60 8.77
C VAL A 38 3.23 7.58 8.24
N TRP A 39 3.42 7.49 6.92
CA TRP A 39 4.72 7.38 6.27
C TRP A 39 5.60 8.63 6.45
N ASP A 40 5.00 9.81 6.41
CA ASP A 40 5.67 11.10 6.64
C ASP A 40 5.06 11.85 7.84
N ARG A 41 4.80 11.12 8.92
CA ARG A 41 4.13 11.64 10.12
C ARG A 41 4.74 12.93 10.69
N TYR A 42 6.07 13.05 10.59
CA TYR A 42 6.81 14.16 11.18
C TYR A 42 7.24 15.22 10.15
N ASN A 43 6.73 15.16 8.91
CA ASN A 43 7.10 16.06 7.82
C ASN A 43 8.63 16.12 7.58
N LYS A 44 9.29 14.97 7.70
CA LYS A 44 10.74 14.82 7.47
C LYS A 44 11.03 14.03 6.18
N GLY A 45 9.99 13.62 5.48
CA GLY A 45 10.03 12.63 4.41
C GLY A 45 10.01 11.21 4.97
N GLY A 46 9.40 10.30 4.22
CA GLY A 46 9.51 8.87 4.43
C GLY A 46 10.57 8.24 3.52
N PHE A 47 10.98 7.02 3.84
CA PHE A 47 11.93 6.26 3.02
C PHE A 47 11.18 5.42 1.98
N ALA A 48 11.71 5.39 0.75
CA ALA A 48 11.24 4.51 -0.31
C ALA A 48 12.45 3.83 -0.98
N LEU A 49 12.34 2.52 -1.19
CA LEU A 49 13.28 1.75 -1.98
C LEU A 49 12.66 1.48 -3.36
N VAL A 50 13.30 1.98 -4.41
CA VAL A 50 12.90 1.70 -5.80
C VAL A 50 13.85 0.65 -6.37
N VAL A 51 13.31 -0.51 -6.72
CA VAL A 51 14.07 -1.59 -7.35
C VAL A 51 13.89 -1.52 -8.86
N ASN A 52 14.94 -1.18 -9.59
CA ASN A 52 14.96 -1.21 -11.05
C ASN A 52 15.81 -2.39 -11.54
N PRO A 53 15.21 -3.51 -12.00
CA PRO A 53 15.96 -4.68 -12.41
C PRO A 53 16.72 -4.43 -13.72
N LYS A 54 18.03 -4.75 -13.74
CA LYS A 54 18.89 -4.60 -14.93
C LYS A 54 18.59 -5.58 -16.07
N LYS A 55 17.85 -6.64 -15.78
CA LYS A 55 17.39 -7.65 -16.74
C LYS A 55 15.88 -7.72 -16.64
N GLN A 56 15.22 -8.06 -17.74
CA GLN A 56 13.78 -8.29 -17.75
C GLN A 56 13.45 -9.39 -16.72
N LEU A 57 12.68 -9.05 -15.69
CA LEU A 57 12.18 -10.02 -14.74
C LEU A 57 11.07 -10.83 -15.39
N LYS A 58 10.90 -12.07 -14.95
CA LYS A 58 9.70 -12.84 -15.30
C LYS A 58 8.49 -12.13 -14.73
N ASP A 59 7.47 -11.92 -15.56
CA ASP A 59 6.21 -11.38 -15.11
C ASP A 59 5.63 -12.28 -14.01
N TYR A 60 5.44 -11.70 -12.83
CA TYR A 60 4.68 -12.35 -11.78
C TYR A 60 3.20 -12.02 -12.00
N LYS A 61 2.41 -13.03 -12.38
CA LYS A 61 0.95 -12.88 -12.39
C LYS A 61 0.48 -12.85 -10.93
N LEU A 62 0.22 -11.64 -10.43
CA LEU A 62 -0.54 -11.47 -9.19
C LEU A 62 -1.90 -12.14 -9.37
N ASN A 63 -2.20 -13.10 -8.51
CA ASN A 63 -3.53 -13.68 -8.38
C ASN A 63 -4.43 -12.68 -7.65
N LEU A 64 -4.79 -11.60 -8.33
CA LEU A 64 -5.77 -10.64 -7.79
C LEU A 64 -7.16 -11.30 -7.81
N PRO A 65 -7.96 -11.14 -6.75
CA PRO A 65 -9.35 -11.59 -6.78
C PRO A 65 -10.08 -10.92 -7.95
N LYS A 66 -10.92 -11.69 -8.67
CA LYS A 66 -11.63 -11.25 -9.88
C LYS A 66 -12.55 -10.05 -9.63
N SER A 67 -12.96 -9.85 -8.38
CA SER A 67 -13.63 -8.65 -7.91
C SER A 67 -13.00 -8.22 -6.60
N LEU A 68 -12.64 -6.95 -6.53
CA LEU A 68 -12.38 -6.27 -5.26
C LEU A 68 -13.76 -5.95 -4.67
N ASN A 69 -14.29 -6.84 -3.84
CA ASN A 69 -15.51 -6.58 -3.10
C ASN A 69 -15.16 -5.62 -1.97
N PHE A 70 -15.17 -4.31 -2.25
CA PHE A 70 -15.14 -3.32 -1.18
C PHE A 70 -16.49 -3.34 -0.49
N GLU A 71 -16.55 -3.96 0.69
CA GLU A 71 -17.60 -3.64 1.65
C GLU A 71 -17.31 -2.23 2.16
N ILE A 72 -17.96 -1.24 1.55
CA ILE A 72 -18.08 0.09 2.15
C ILE A 72 -19.13 -0.09 3.23
N GLU A 73 -18.74 -0.32 4.48
CA GLU A 73 -19.66 -0.14 5.59
C GLU A 73 -19.93 1.36 5.70
N PRO A 74 -21.14 1.85 5.36
CA PRO A 74 -21.50 3.19 5.76
C PRO A 74 -21.60 3.13 7.27
N PHE A 75 -20.80 3.93 7.98
CA PHE A 75 -20.99 4.13 9.42
C PHE A 75 -22.47 4.49 9.66
N GLY A 76 -23.23 3.50 10.14
CA GLY A 76 -24.59 3.67 10.62
C GLY A 76 -24.51 4.22 12.04
N PHE A 77 -25.05 5.42 12.20
CA PHE A 77 -25.27 6.09 13.48
C PHE A 77 -26.13 5.27 14.44
#